data_AF-A0A2T7C8R4-F1
#
_entry.id   AF-A0A2T7C8R4-F1
#
_cell.length_a   1.000
_cell.length_b   1.000
_cell.length_c   1.000
_cell.angle_alpha   90.00
_cell.angle_beta   90.00
_cell.angle_gamma   90.00
#
_symmetry.space_group_name_H-M   'P 1'
#
loop_
_entity.id
_entity.type
_entity.pdbx_description
1 polymer ?
#
loop_
_entity_poly.entity_id
_entity_poly.type
_entity_poly.pdbx_seq_one_letter_code
_entity_poly.pdbx_strand_id
1 'polypeptide(L)'
;MGISQHHDAVSGTAKQHTTDDYSRRLALGASKVEEGVNIALTCLTSSNGTCLSSVVKFSQCPLLNISYCPSTEERISAVKSLVVVAYNPLGWERSDFIRVPVNDENLVVKSSDGTIVESQLVEADNVTRNLRKFYLKAYLEITTDKPPKYWLVFQALVPPMGWNSYYISRSPGYNNNGYVSTMVSPSIDTVEVGPRPLKMSFSSASGQLKRIFNSVSGVDLPLQQSFLWYISNEGDTVDSQASGAYIFRPNGTTPTIVSSSVPLKVIRGPLVDEVHQQFSSWIYQVARLYKNREHAEVEYTERR
;
A
#
# COMPACT_ATOMS: atom_id res chain seq x y z
N MET A 1 20.37 -6.79 8.70
CA MET A 1 19.92 -5.68 9.58
C MET A 1 21.08 -4.96 10.27
N GLY A 2 21.87 -5.61 11.12
CA GLY A 2 22.94 -4.91 11.88
C GLY A 2 23.91 -4.10 11.01
N ILE A 3 24.44 -4.70 9.94
CA ILE A 3 25.33 -4.01 8.98
C ILE A 3 24.65 -2.77 8.35
N SER A 4 23.33 -2.85 8.09
CA SER A 4 22.58 -1.75 7.48
C SER A 4 22.40 -0.56 8.42
N GLN A 5 22.73 -0.69 9.71
CA GLN A 5 22.76 0.42 10.67
C GLN A 5 24.10 1.16 10.69
N HIS A 6 25.08 0.71 9.89
CA HIS A 6 26.30 1.47 9.65
C HIS A 6 25.95 2.87 9.13
N HIS A 7 26.70 3.87 9.56
CA HIS A 7 26.42 5.29 9.26
C HIS A 7 26.60 5.67 7.79
N ASP A 8 27.11 4.78 6.94
CA ASP A 8 27.11 4.91 5.46
C ASP A 8 26.09 4.00 4.75
N ALA A 9 25.35 3.17 5.48
CA ALA A 9 24.38 2.25 4.91
C ALA A 9 22.99 2.90 4.84
N VAL A 10 22.25 2.92 5.95
CA VAL A 10 20.89 3.50 5.99
C VAL A 10 20.86 5.00 5.68
N SER A 11 21.98 5.71 5.89
CA SER A 11 22.14 7.12 5.52
C SER A 11 22.15 7.37 4.00
N GLY A 12 22.40 6.34 3.18
CA GLY A 12 22.48 6.47 1.73
C GLY A 12 23.78 7.10 1.23
N THR A 13 24.85 7.08 2.02
CA THR A 13 26.09 7.81 1.72
C THR A 13 27.27 6.95 1.25
N ALA A 14 27.07 5.64 1.11
CA ALA A 14 28.01 4.73 0.45
C ALA A 14 27.96 4.85 -1.09
N LYS A 15 28.95 4.24 -1.76
CA LYS A 15 28.93 4.10 -3.22
C LYS A 15 27.81 3.16 -3.66
N GLN A 16 27.30 3.34 -4.89
CA GLN A 16 26.19 2.55 -5.43
C GLN A 16 26.39 1.03 -5.29
N HIS A 17 27.55 0.50 -5.71
CA HIS A 17 27.82 -0.94 -5.61
C HIS A 17 27.84 -1.47 -4.16
N THR A 18 28.17 -0.62 -3.18
CA THR A 18 28.09 -0.95 -1.75
C THR A 18 26.64 -0.95 -1.28
N THR A 19 25.84 0.04 -1.70
CA THR A 19 24.39 0.08 -1.47
C THR A 19 23.68 -1.13 -2.06
N ASP A 20 24.10 -1.59 -3.25
CA ASP A 20 23.60 -2.80 -3.89
C ASP A 20 23.95 -4.05 -3.06
N ASP A 21 25.17 -4.14 -2.50
CA ASP A 21 25.56 -5.22 -1.58
C ASP A 21 24.74 -5.20 -0.28
N TYR A 22 24.48 -4.03 0.30
CA TYR A 22 23.60 -3.91 1.47
C TYR A 22 22.18 -4.40 1.16
N SER A 23 21.63 -3.99 0.02
CA SER A 23 20.30 -4.42 -0.43
C SER A 23 20.24 -5.92 -0.66
N ARG A 24 21.27 -6.50 -1.30
CA ARG A 24 21.41 -7.96 -1.48
C ARG A 24 21.44 -8.70 -0.15
N ARG A 25 22.24 -8.24 0.82
CA ARG A 25 22.32 -8.89 2.14
C ARG A 25 21.00 -8.80 2.91
N LEU A 26 20.30 -7.68 2.81
CA LEU A 26 18.97 -7.52 3.40
C LEU A 26 17.97 -8.48 2.75
N ALA A 27 17.96 -8.59 1.42
CA ALA A 27 17.08 -9.53 0.70
C ALA A 27 17.35 -10.99 1.09
N LEU A 28 18.62 -11.40 1.21
CA LEU A 28 18.99 -12.74 1.70
C LEU A 28 18.52 -12.98 3.14
N GLY A 29 18.60 -11.95 4.00
CA GLY A 29 18.08 -12.02 5.36
C GLY A 29 16.55 -12.14 5.40
N ALA A 30 15.85 -11.33 4.60
CA ALA A 30 14.39 -11.35 4.49
C ALA A 30 13.89 -12.73 4.02
N SER A 31 14.51 -13.31 3.00
CA SER A 31 14.16 -14.65 2.51
C SER A 31 14.27 -15.74 3.59
N LYS A 32 15.33 -15.71 4.41
CA LYS A 32 15.48 -16.65 5.54
C LYS A 32 14.44 -16.43 6.63
N VAL A 33 14.07 -15.16 6.89
CA VAL A 33 13.01 -14.83 7.85
C VAL A 33 11.65 -15.31 7.34
N GLU A 34 11.35 -15.10 6.07
CA GLU A 34 10.11 -15.58 5.45
C GLU A 34 9.96 -17.10 5.57
N GLU A 35 11.03 -17.85 5.30
CA GLU A 35 11.08 -19.31 5.49
C GLU A 35 10.78 -19.69 6.95
N GLY A 36 11.48 -19.07 7.90
CA GLY A 36 11.28 -19.32 9.33
C GLY A 36 9.87 -18.99 9.82
N VAL A 37 9.30 -17.87 9.37
CA VAL A 37 7.92 -17.46 9.68
C VAL A 37 6.91 -18.45 9.11
N ASN A 38 7.10 -18.92 7.87
CA ASN A 38 6.20 -19.89 7.27
C ASN A 38 6.23 -21.24 7.99
N ILE A 39 7.40 -21.69 8.45
CA ILE A 39 7.54 -22.90 9.28
C ILE A 39 6.83 -22.69 10.62
N ALA A 40 7.09 -21.58 11.31
CA ALA A 40 6.47 -21.27 12.59
C ALA A 40 4.95 -21.22 12.50
N LEU A 41 4.40 -20.51 11.51
CA LEU A 41 2.95 -20.45 11.27
C LEU A 41 2.38 -21.83 10.92
N THR A 42 3.09 -22.64 10.13
CA THR A 42 2.65 -24.02 9.82
C THR A 42 2.51 -24.85 11.10
N CYS A 43 3.43 -24.69 12.04
CA CYS A 43 3.37 -25.38 13.33
C CYS A 43 2.28 -24.82 14.25
N LEU A 44 2.15 -23.50 14.35
CA LEU A 44 1.17 -22.83 15.21
C LEU A 44 -0.28 -23.06 14.77
N THR A 45 -0.51 -23.15 13.46
CA THR A 45 -1.83 -23.41 12.87
C THR A 45 -2.17 -24.91 12.77
N SER A 46 -1.25 -25.80 13.15
CA SER A 46 -1.46 -27.25 13.09
C SER A 46 -2.46 -27.72 14.14
N SER A 47 -3.57 -28.34 13.71
CA SER A 47 -4.59 -28.90 14.59
C SER A 47 -4.08 -30.05 15.47
N ASN A 48 -3.00 -30.71 15.06
CA ASN A 48 -2.49 -31.92 15.72
C ASN A 48 -1.49 -31.61 16.84
N GLY A 49 -1.20 -30.32 17.13
CA GLY A 49 -0.25 -29.90 18.17
C GLY A 49 1.21 -30.28 17.91
N THR A 50 1.50 -30.99 16.82
CA THR A 50 2.85 -31.44 16.46
C THR A 50 3.42 -30.56 15.34
N CYS A 51 4.61 -29.99 15.59
CA CYS A 51 5.42 -29.28 14.61
C CYS A 51 6.23 -30.27 13.74
N LEU A 52 5.53 -31.18 13.05
CA LEU A 52 6.14 -32.28 12.28
C LEU A 52 6.07 -32.08 10.76
N SER A 53 5.50 -30.98 10.27
CA SER A 53 5.31 -30.79 8.83
C SER A 53 6.59 -30.24 8.21
N SER A 54 7.28 -31.10 7.45
CA SER A 54 8.36 -30.71 6.53
C SER A 54 7.86 -29.98 5.27
N VAL A 55 6.55 -29.78 5.14
CA VAL A 55 5.92 -29.13 3.98
C VAL A 55 5.54 -27.72 4.37
N VAL A 56 6.22 -26.74 3.77
CA VAL A 56 5.87 -25.32 3.90
C VAL A 56 4.50 -25.09 3.27
N LYS A 57 3.53 -24.66 4.08
CA LYS A 57 2.13 -24.45 3.63
C LYS A 57 1.80 -23.01 3.26
N PHE A 58 2.68 -22.07 3.59
CA PHE A 58 2.45 -20.64 3.43
C PHE A 58 3.39 -20.02 2.41
N SER A 59 2.86 -19.04 1.69
CA SER A 59 3.60 -18.10 0.87
C SER A 59 3.33 -16.68 1.38
N GLN A 60 4.31 -15.80 1.22
CA GLN A 60 4.20 -14.39 1.57
C GLN A 60 4.37 -13.53 0.32
N CYS A 61 3.86 -12.30 0.36
CA CYS A 61 3.89 -11.39 -0.78
C CYS A 61 4.56 -10.07 -0.39
N PRO A 62 5.90 -9.98 -0.51
CA PRO A 62 6.64 -8.76 -0.13
C PRO A 62 6.49 -7.62 -1.15
N LEU A 63 5.90 -7.86 -2.33
CA LEU A 63 5.81 -6.92 -3.45
C LEU A 63 4.38 -6.37 -3.66
N LEU A 64 3.59 -6.25 -2.58
CA LEU A 64 2.26 -5.64 -2.63
C LEU A 64 2.31 -4.16 -3.05
N ASN A 65 3.40 -3.43 -2.80
CA ASN A 65 3.56 -2.05 -3.26
C ASN A 65 3.45 -1.87 -4.79
N ILE A 66 3.80 -2.91 -5.56
CA ILE A 66 3.66 -2.95 -7.02
C ILE A 66 2.55 -3.91 -7.46
N SER A 67 1.58 -4.14 -6.58
CA SER A 67 0.45 -5.05 -6.77
C SER A 67 0.83 -6.49 -7.11
N TYR A 68 1.98 -7.03 -6.68
CA TYR A 68 2.43 -8.40 -7.00
C TYR A 68 2.31 -9.38 -5.84
N CYS A 69 1.43 -10.37 -6.03
CA CYS A 69 1.22 -11.48 -5.12
C CYS A 69 0.63 -12.69 -5.87
N PRO A 70 1.47 -13.59 -6.41
CA PRO A 70 1.02 -14.73 -7.21
C PRO A 70 -0.07 -15.58 -6.54
N SER A 71 0.07 -15.81 -5.22
CA SER A 71 -0.85 -16.66 -4.46
C SER A 71 -2.27 -16.10 -4.33
N THR A 72 -2.48 -14.79 -4.48
CA THR A 72 -3.83 -14.18 -4.47
C THR A 72 -4.37 -13.87 -5.86
N GLU A 73 -3.50 -13.90 -6.88
CA GLU A 73 -3.84 -13.63 -8.26
C GLU A 73 -4.30 -14.89 -9.02
N GLU A 74 -3.94 -16.07 -8.52
CA GLU A 74 -4.44 -17.34 -9.03
C GLU A 74 -5.97 -17.42 -8.96
N ARG A 75 -6.56 -18.00 -10.01
CA ARG A 75 -8.02 -18.13 -10.09
C ARG A 75 -8.53 -19.07 -9.00
N ILE A 76 -9.43 -18.58 -8.15
CA ILE A 76 -10.00 -19.37 -7.08
C ILE A 76 -11.04 -20.33 -7.67
N SER A 77 -10.83 -21.64 -7.53
CA SER A 77 -11.77 -22.65 -8.03
C SER A 77 -13.04 -22.67 -7.18
N ALA A 78 -14.17 -23.14 -7.74
CA ALA A 78 -15.46 -23.16 -7.05
C ALA A 78 -15.49 -24.02 -5.77
N VAL A 79 -14.52 -24.92 -5.60
CA VAL A 79 -14.42 -25.89 -4.50
C VAL A 79 -13.29 -25.58 -3.52
N LYS A 80 -12.43 -24.60 -3.82
CA LYS A 80 -11.31 -24.21 -2.93
C LYS A 80 -11.49 -22.78 -2.45
N SER A 81 -10.94 -22.50 -1.29
CA SER A 81 -10.81 -21.15 -0.76
C SER A 81 -9.34 -20.79 -0.66
N LEU A 82 -9.00 -19.54 -0.96
CA LEU A 82 -7.73 -18.95 -0.59
C LEU A 82 -7.77 -18.64 0.91
N VAL A 83 -6.79 -19.14 1.67
CA VAL A 83 -6.69 -18.88 3.11
C VAL A 83 -5.66 -17.78 3.33
N VAL A 84 -6.08 -16.70 3.98
CA VAL A 84 -5.21 -15.59 4.40
C VAL A 84 -5.09 -15.66 5.92
N VAL A 85 -3.88 -15.92 6.41
CA VAL A 85 -3.58 -15.90 7.84
C VAL A 85 -2.92 -14.58 8.17
N ALA A 86 -3.55 -13.80 9.05
CA ALA A 86 -3.05 -12.52 9.51
C ALA A 86 -2.43 -12.69 10.89
N TYR A 87 -1.13 -12.42 11.03
CA TYR A 87 -0.42 -12.45 12.31
C TYR A 87 -0.18 -11.02 12.83
N ASN A 88 -0.45 -10.81 14.10
CA ASN A 88 -0.23 -9.54 14.79
C ASN A 88 0.96 -9.68 15.75
N PRO A 89 2.11 -9.06 15.46
CA PRO A 89 3.28 -9.11 16.34
C PRO A 89 3.16 -8.21 17.58
N LEU A 90 2.11 -7.39 17.71
CA LEU A 90 1.95 -6.44 18.82
C LEU A 90 1.32 -7.10 20.05
N GLY A 91 1.65 -6.60 21.24
CA GLY A 91 1.09 -7.05 22.53
C GLY A 91 -0.35 -6.61 22.83
N TRP A 92 -1.10 -6.15 21.82
CA TRP A 92 -2.45 -5.62 21.95
C TRP A 92 -3.26 -5.98 20.70
N GLU A 93 -4.59 -6.10 20.85
CA GLU A 93 -5.48 -6.43 19.75
C GLU A 93 -5.41 -5.36 18.68
N ARG A 94 -5.33 -5.79 17.42
CA ARG A 94 -5.26 -4.87 16.28
C ARG A 94 -6.34 -5.22 15.28
N SER A 95 -7.14 -4.23 14.97
CA SER A 95 -7.96 -4.25 13.77
C SER A 95 -7.26 -3.49 12.64
N ASP A 96 -7.09 -4.12 11.48
CA ASP A 96 -6.51 -3.48 10.30
C ASP A 96 -7.04 -3.96 8.96
N PHE A 97 -6.92 -3.11 7.94
CA PHE A 97 -7.38 -3.45 6.59
C PHE A 97 -6.33 -4.28 5.86
N ILE A 98 -6.76 -5.45 5.36
CA ILE A 98 -5.99 -6.27 4.45
C ILE A 98 -6.39 -5.89 3.03
N ARG A 99 -5.39 -5.63 2.18
CA ARG A 99 -5.56 -5.23 0.78
C ARG A 99 -4.68 -6.11 -0.11
N VAL A 100 -5.28 -7.01 -0.88
CA VAL A 100 -4.57 -7.99 -1.73
C VAL A 100 -5.02 -7.95 -3.19
N PRO A 101 -4.12 -8.15 -4.17
CA PRO A 101 -4.48 -8.14 -5.58
C PRO A 101 -5.23 -9.42 -5.96
N VAL A 102 -6.32 -9.30 -6.71
CA VAL A 102 -7.17 -10.41 -7.15
C VAL A 102 -7.65 -10.21 -8.60
N ASN A 103 -8.05 -11.30 -9.24
CA ASN A 103 -8.56 -11.30 -10.62
C ASN A 103 -10.07 -11.55 -10.75
N ASP A 104 -10.69 -12.11 -9.71
CA ASP A 104 -12.12 -12.43 -9.68
C ASP A 104 -12.93 -11.31 -9.01
N GLU A 105 -14.08 -10.97 -9.57
CA GLU A 105 -14.99 -9.93 -9.04
C GLU A 105 -16.00 -10.48 -8.00
N ASN A 106 -16.31 -11.78 -8.07
CA ASN A 106 -17.37 -12.41 -7.28
C ASN A 106 -16.78 -13.16 -6.08
N LEU A 107 -16.17 -12.41 -5.16
CA LEU A 107 -15.50 -12.96 -3.97
C LEU A 107 -16.31 -12.73 -2.70
N VAL A 108 -16.28 -13.71 -1.80
CA VAL A 108 -16.79 -13.59 -0.42
C VAL A 108 -15.66 -13.89 0.54
N VAL A 109 -15.54 -13.05 1.57
CA VAL A 109 -14.58 -13.22 2.66
C VAL A 109 -15.32 -13.72 3.89
N LYS A 110 -14.81 -14.80 4.49
CA LYS A 110 -15.32 -15.33 5.77
C LYS A 110 -14.21 -15.36 6.82
N SER A 111 -14.54 -15.08 8.07
CA SER A 111 -13.63 -15.29 9.19
C SER A 111 -13.62 -16.78 9.61
N SER A 112 -12.78 -17.12 10.58
CA SER A 112 -12.58 -18.48 11.08
C SER A 112 -13.80 -19.10 11.75
N ASP A 113 -14.72 -18.27 12.25
CA ASP A 113 -16.02 -18.66 12.80
C ASP A 113 -17.11 -18.88 11.71
N GLY A 114 -16.78 -18.62 10.44
CA GLY A 114 -17.72 -18.71 9.32
C GLY A 114 -18.52 -17.44 9.05
N THR A 115 -18.36 -16.39 9.86
CA THR A 115 -19.02 -15.10 9.69
C THR A 115 -18.54 -14.42 8.42
N ILE A 116 -19.46 -13.88 7.63
CA ILE A 116 -19.13 -13.10 6.43
C ILE A 116 -18.55 -11.75 6.85
N VAL A 117 -17.38 -11.41 6.32
CA VAL A 117 -16.70 -10.13 6.54
C VAL A 117 -17.04 -9.20 5.38
N GLU A 118 -17.47 -7.98 5.69
CA GLU A 118 -17.70 -6.92 4.68
C GLU A 118 -16.42 -6.70 3.87
N SER A 119 -16.55 -6.68 2.53
CA SER A 119 -15.41 -6.53 1.63
C SER A 119 -15.71 -5.56 0.48
N GLN A 120 -14.65 -4.94 -0.03
CA GLN A 120 -14.70 -3.96 -1.11
C GLN A 120 -13.65 -4.32 -2.18
N LEU A 121 -14.03 -4.21 -3.45
CA LEU A 121 -13.12 -4.29 -4.58
C LEU A 121 -12.78 -2.89 -5.10
N VAL A 122 -11.49 -2.60 -5.23
CA VAL A 122 -10.97 -1.36 -5.82
C VAL A 122 -10.24 -1.71 -7.12
N GLU A 123 -10.53 -1.03 -8.22
CA GLU A 123 -9.83 -1.29 -9.48
C GLU A 123 -8.34 -0.93 -9.39
N ALA A 124 -7.48 -1.78 -9.95
CA ALA A 124 -6.05 -1.51 -10.03
C ALA A 124 -5.77 -0.38 -11.04
N ASP A 125 -5.08 0.67 -10.59
CA ASP A 125 -4.78 1.87 -11.37
C ASP A 125 -3.62 1.67 -12.36
N ASN A 126 -3.52 2.57 -13.34
CA ASN A 126 -2.51 2.48 -14.40
C ASN A 126 -1.08 2.80 -13.92
N VAL A 127 -0.91 3.61 -12.87
CA VAL A 127 0.42 3.93 -12.34
C VAL A 127 1.03 2.68 -11.71
N THR A 128 0.27 2.00 -10.85
CA THR A 128 0.69 0.74 -10.22
C THR A 128 0.92 -0.37 -11.26
N ARG A 129 0.07 -0.50 -12.28
CA ARG A 129 0.28 -1.44 -13.40
C ARG A 129 1.60 -1.22 -14.13
N ASN A 130 1.98 0.04 -14.34
CA ASN A 130 3.24 0.40 -14.98
C ASN A 130 4.44 0.13 -14.07
N LEU A 131 4.34 0.46 -12.77
CA LEU A 131 5.36 0.13 -11.77
C LEU A 131 5.60 -1.38 -11.74
N ARG A 132 4.54 -2.18 -11.67
CA ARG A 132 4.60 -3.64 -11.70
C ARG A 132 5.40 -4.16 -12.89
N LYS A 133 5.04 -3.73 -14.10
CA LYS A 133 5.73 -4.16 -15.33
C LYS A 133 7.24 -3.87 -15.28
N PHE A 134 7.62 -2.69 -14.78
CA PHE A 134 9.03 -2.30 -14.71
C PHE A 134 9.78 -3.07 -13.62
N TYR A 135 9.25 -3.08 -12.39
CA TYR A 135 9.95 -3.63 -11.23
C TYR A 135 9.93 -5.15 -11.15
N LEU A 136 8.94 -5.84 -11.74
CA LEU A 136 9.01 -7.30 -11.87
C LEU A 136 10.15 -7.75 -12.76
N LYS A 137 10.40 -7.02 -13.85
CA LYS A 137 11.57 -7.28 -14.70
C LYS A 137 12.87 -7.00 -13.94
N ALA A 138 12.93 -5.90 -13.19
CA ALA A 138 14.13 -5.52 -12.45
C ALA A 138 14.46 -6.45 -11.28
N TYR A 139 13.45 -6.91 -10.53
CA TYR A 139 13.66 -7.70 -9.31
C TYR A 139 13.67 -9.20 -9.55
N LEU A 140 12.86 -9.69 -10.48
CA LEU A 140 12.59 -11.13 -10.67
C LEU A 140 12.86 -11.61 -12.10
N GLU A 141 13.31 -10.72 -13.00
CA GLU A 141 13.51 -11.02 -14.44
C GLU A 141 12.24 -11.50 -15.17
N ILE A 142 11.06 -11.23 -14.60
CA ILE A 142 9.76 -11.58 -15.19
C ILE A 142 9.33 -10.52 -16.19
N THR A 143 9.15 -10.90 -17.45
CA THR A 143 8.78 -9.98 -18.56
C THR A 143 7.34 -10.11 -19.03
N THR A 144 6.71 -11.25 -18.78
CA THR A 144 5.33 -11.55 -19.18
C THR A 144 4.47 -11.71 -17.95
N ASP A 145 3.62 -10.73 -17.70
CA ASP A 145 2.71 -10.78 -16.57
C ASP A 145 1.42 -9.99 -16.87
N LYS A 146 0.30 -10.50 -16.35
CA LYS A 146 -1.01 -9.86 -16.46
C LYS A 146 -1.28 -9.19 -15.12
N PRO A 147 -1.36 -7.86 -15.05
CA PRO A 147 -1.62 -7.19 -13.79
C PRO A 147 -3.01 -7.57 -13.25
N PRO A 148 -3.17 -7.62 -11.91
CA PRO A 148 -4.45 -7.90 -11.29
C PRO A 148 -5.50 -6.87 -11.71
N LYS A 149 -6.76 -7.29 -11.77
CA LYS A 149 -7.86 -6.38 -12.10
C LYS A 149 -8.26 -5.53 -10.90
N TYR A 150 -8.27 -6.13 -9.71
CA TYR A 150 -8.81 -5.51 -8.51
C TYR A 150 -7.89 -5.70 -7.32
N TRP A 151 -8.13 -4.88 -6.31
CA TRP A 151 -7.68 -5.01 -4.94
C TRP A 151 -8.87 -5.41 -4.09
N LEU A 152 -8.79 -6.56 -3.43
CA LEU A 152 -9.75 -6.97 -2.41
C LEU A 152 -9.34 -6.36 -1.07
N VAL A 153 -10.24 -5.57 -0.50
CA VAL A 153 -10.08 -4.88 0.78
C VAL A 153 -11.09 -5.44 1.78
N PHE A 154 -10.63 -5.83 2.96
CA PHE A 154 -11.49 -6.22 4.08
C PHE A 154 -10.80 -5.94 5.42
N GLN A 155 -11.58 -5.75 6.47
CA GLN A 155 -11.05 -5.48 7.81
C GLN A 155 -10.78 -6.81 8.54
N ALA A 156 -9.55 -6.98 8.99
CA ALA A 156 -9.13 -8.06 9.87
C ALA A 156 -9.13 -7.58 11.33
N LEU A 157 -9.54 -8.45 12.26
CA LEU A 157 -9.33 -8.32 13.69
C LEU A 157 -8.41 -9.45 14.15
N VAL A 158 -7.31 -9.11 14.80
CA VAL A 158 -6.25 -10.06 15.17
C VAL A 158 -5.84 -9.85 16.63
N PRO A 159 -5.83 -10.92 17.45
CA PRO A 159 -5.50 -10.82 18.87
C PRO A 159 -4.05 -10.38 19.12
N PRO A 160 -3.71 -9.96 20.36
CA PRO A 160 -2.33 -9.71 20.78
C PRO A 160 -1.42 -10.90 20.51
N MET A 161 -0.26 -10.68 19.87
CA MET A 161 0.77 -11.70 19.62
C MET A 161 0.21 -13.01 19.04
N GLY A 162 -0.84 -12.90 18.21
CA GLY A 162 -1.61 -14.04 17.73
C GLY A 162 -1.99 -13.89 16.27
N TRP A 163 -2.82 -14.81 15.79
CA TRP A 163 -3.27 -14.82 14.39
C TRP A 163 -4.77 -15.06 14.28
N ASN A 164 -5.32 -14.67 13.13
CA ASN A 164 -6.67 -15.05 12.71
C ASN A 164 -6.65 -15.45 11.22
N SER A 165 -7.59 -16.30 10.82
CA SER A 165 -7.66 -16.86 9.46
C SER A 165 -8.90 -16.36 8.73
N TYR A 166 -8.72 -15.99 7.47
CA TYR A 166 -9.77 -15.51 6.57
C TYR A 166 -9.82 -16.40 5.32
N TYR A 167 -11.02 -16.71 4.88
CA TYR A 167 -11.29 -17.61 3.77
C TYR A 167 -11.94 -16.82 2.63
N ILE A 168 -11.22 -16.70 1.52
CA ILE A 168 -11.68 -16.02 0.32
C ILE A 168 -12.12 -17.08 -0.67
N SER A 169 -13.39 -17.05 -1.06
CA SER A 169 -13.98 -18.02 -1.98
C SER A 169 -14.86 -17.34 -3.01
N ARG A 170 -15.14 -18.04 -4.11
CA ARG A 170 -16.07 -17.54 -5.13
C ARG A 170 -17.50 -17.66 -4.63
N SER A 171 -18.27 -16.59 -4.78
CA SER A 171 -19.71 -16.64 -4.49
C SER A 171 -20.46 -17.46 -5.55
N PRO A 172 -21.32 -18.43 -5.17
CA PRO A 172 -22.16 -19.19 -6.11
C PRO A 172 -23.27 -18.36 -6.79
N GLY A 173 -23.51 -17.12 -6.34
CA GLY A 173 -24.50 -16.21 -6.91
C GLY A 173 -24.09 -14.73 -6.76
N TYR A 174 -24.86 -13.82 -7.36
CA TYR A 174 -24.66 -12.37 -7.24
C TYR A 174 -24.79 -12.00 -5.75
N ASN A 175 -23.67 -11.67 -5.12
CA ASN A 175 -23.61 -11.43 -3.68
C ASN A 175 -23.66 -9.92 -3.44
N ASN A 176 -24.68 -9.43 -2.75
CA ASN A 176 -24.78 -8.00 -2.36
C ASN A 176 -23.73 -7.57 -1.32
N ASN A 177 -22.92 -8.51 -0.82
CA ASN A 177 -21.96 -8.25 0.27
C ASN A 177 -20.58 -7.82 -0.22
N GLY A 178 -20.26 -8.03 -1.51
CA GLY A 178 -19.04 -7.53 -2.14
C GLY A 178 -19.35 -6.25 -2.91
N TYR A 179 -18.76 -5.12 -2.50
CA TYR A 179 -18.99 -3.83 -3.17
C TYR A 179 -17.87 -3.53 -4.16
N VAL A 180 -18.19 -3.36 -5.43
CA VAL A 180 -17.25 -2.80 -6.41
C VAL A 180 -17.29 -1.28 -6.29
N SER A 181 -16.13 -0.70 -6.02
CA SER A 181 -16.01 0.73 -5.80
C SER A 181 -16.46 1.53 -7.03
N THR A 182 -17.19 2.62 -6.80
CA THR A 182 -17.68 3.46 -7.90
C THR A 182 -16.72 4.62 -8.14
N MET A 183 -16.41 4.85 -9.41
CA MET A 183 -15.78 6.11 -9.83
C MET A 183 -16.83 7.20 -9.87
N VAL A 184 -16.54 8.35 -9.28
CA VAL A 184 -17.46 9.47 -9.28
C VAL A 184 -16.79 10.70 -9.88
N SER A 185 -17.49 11.37 -10.79
CA SER A 185 -17.06 12.67 -11.31
C SER A 185 -17.07 13.71 -10.19
N PRO A 186 -16.05 14.59 -10.09
CA PRO A 186 -16.04 15.69 -9.14
C PRO A 186 -17.32 16.54 -9.21
N SER A 187 -17.81 17.01 -8.05
CA SER A 187 -18.91 18.01 -7.99
C SER A 187 -18.41 19.37 -8.48
N ILE A 188 -19.30 20.35 -8.70
CA ILE A 188 -18.96 21.65 -9.30
C ILE A 188 -17.88 22.40 -8.50
N ASP A 189 -17.88 22.31 -7.16
CA ASP A 189 -16.98 23.13 -6.33
C ASP A 189 -15.98 22.33 -5.48
N THR A 190 -16.47 21.35 -4.71
CA THR A 190 -15.64 20.59 -3.76
C THR A 190 -15.95 19.11 -3.76
N VAL A 191 -14.91 18.28 -3.66
CA VAL A 191 -15.06 16.83 -3.52
C VAL A 191 -14.75 16.43 -2.09
N GLU A 192 -15.77 15.99 -1.37
CA GLU A 192 -15.61 15.39 -0.04
C GLU A 192 -15.48 13.86 -0.14
N VAL A 193 -14.56 13.31 0.65
CA VAL A 193 -14.29 11.88 0.80
C VAL A 193 -14.05 11.53 2.26
N GLY A 194 -14.27 10.27 2.62
CA GLY A 194 -14.04 9.76 3.97
C GLY A 194 -15.27 9.07 4.53
N PRO A 195 -15.26 7.73 4.62
CA PRO A 195 -16.17 7.03 5.53
C PRO A 195 -15.80 7.45 6.97
N ARG A 196 -16.79 7.97 7.71
CA ARG A 196 -16.70 8.47 9.10
C ARG A 196 -15.63 7.74 9.96
N PRO A 197 -14.88 8.42 10.86
CA PRO A 197 -15.08 9.80 11.36
C PRO A 197 -14.34 10.91 10.62
N LEU A 198 -13.20 10.62 10.00
CA LEU A 198 -12.37 11.59 9.29
C LEU A 198 -12.92 11.85 7.88
N LYS A 199 -12.89 13.11 7.47
CA LYS A 199 -13.22 13.55 6.11
C LYS A 199 -12.17 14.50 5.57
N MET A 200 -11.97 14.45 4.26
CA MET A 200 -11.12 15.37 3.52
C MET A 200 -11.93 16.03 2.41
N SER A 201 -11.69 17.34 2.19
CA SER A 201 -12.33 18.11 1.13
C SER A 201 -11.27 18.62 0.17
N PHE A 202 -11.48 18.34 -1.11
CA PHE A 202 -10.60 18.71 -2.23
C PHE A 202 -11.28 19.76 -3.11
N SER A 203 -10.48 20.66 -3.66
CA SER A 203 -10.91 21.64 -4.66
C SER A 203 -11.20 20.93 -5.98
N SER A 204 -12.42 21.03 -6.53
CA SER A 204 -12.69 20.49 -7.88
C SER A 204 -11.93 21.26 -8.97
N ALA A 205 -11.60 22.55 -8.73
CA ALA A 205 -10.90 23.40 -9.68
C ALA A 205 -9.38 23.14 -9.75
N SER A 206 -8.72 22.95 -8.60
CA SER A 206 -7.26 22.74 -8.53
C SER A 206 -6.86 21.31 -8.23
N GLY A 207 -7.79 20.47 -7.79
CA GLY A 207 -7.55 19.10 -7.34
C GLY A 207 -6.76 18.97 -6.04
N GLN A 208 -6.47 20.07 -5.36
CA GLN A 208 -5.69 20.06 -4.14
C GLN A 208 -6.56 19.92 -2.90
N LEU A 209 -5.99 19.36 -1.84
CA LEU A 209 -6.58 19.32 -0.51
C LEU A 209 -6.85 20.76 -0.03
N LYS A 210 -8.03 21.00 0.51
CA LYS A 210 -8.42 22.29 1.12
C LYS A 210 -8.62 22.18 2.62
N ARG A 211 -9.10 21.03 3.10
CA ARG A 211 -9.58 20.89 4.48
C ARG A 211 -9.59 19.44 4.92
N ILE A 212 -9.26 19.22 6.19
CA ILE A 212 -9.46 17.97 6.90
C ILE A 212 -10.37 18.26 8.09
N PHE A 213 -11.38 17.42 8.30
CA PHE A 213 -12.29 17.58 9.44
C PHE A 213 -12.73 16.23 9.99
N ASN A 214 -12.93 16.17 11.30
CA ASN A 214 -13.41 14.99 12.01
C ASN A 214 -14.83 15.27 12.52
N SER A 215 -15.79 14.52 11.97
CA SER A 215 -17.22 14.69 12.26
C SER A 215 -17.63 14.31 13.69
N VAL A 216 -16.77 13.61 14.44
CA VAL A 216 -17.03 13.17 15.81
C VAL A 216 -16.44 14.14 16.82
N SER A 217 -15.15 14.50 16.66
CA SER A 217 -14.49 15.44 17.58
C SER A 217 -14.84 16.90 17.30
N GLY A 218 -15.38 17.21 16.13
CA GLY A 218 -15.67 18.58 15.70
C GLY A 218 -14.42 19.35 15.25
N VAL A 219 -13.25 18.71 15.24
CA VAL A 219 -12.00 19.33 14.75
C VAL A 219 -12.13 19.60 13.26
N ASP A 220 -11.76 20.81 12.87
CA ASP A 220 -11.92 21.30 11.52
C ASP A 220 -10.73 22.21 11.16
N LEU A 221 -9.93 21.77 10.19
CA LEU A 221 -8.66 22.41 9.84
C LEU A 221 -8.58 22.70 8.34
N PRO A 222 -8.48 23.98 7.92
CA PRO A 222 -8.07 24.31 6.56
C PRO A 222 -6.61 23.88 6.37
N LEU A 223 -6.34 23.08 5.35
CA LEU A 223 -5.02 22.52 5.08
C LEU A 223 -4.80 22.38 3.58
N GLN A 224 -3.63 22.77 3.11
CA GLN A 224 -3.16 22.52 1.76
C GLN A 224 -1.98 21.55 1.80
N GLN A 225 -1.95 20.60 0.87
CA GLN A 225 -0.80 19.74 0.61
C GLN A 225 -0.44 19.85 -0.87
N SER A 226 0.86 20.02 -1.15
CA SER A 226 1.39 20.04 -2.51
C SER A 226 2.80 19.46 -2.55
N PHE A 227 3.30 19.18 -3.77
CA PHE A 227 4.67 18.76 -4.01
C PHE A 227 5.49 19.92 -4.57
N LEU A 228 6.70 20.06 -4.01
CA LEU A 228 7.69 21.03 -4.43
C LEU A 228 9.06 20.35 -4.44
N TRP A 229 10.02 20.91 -5.17
CA TRP A 229 11.39 20.41 -5.21
C TRP A 229 12.40 21.56 -5.27
N TYR A 230 13.59 21.32 -4.74
CA TYR A 230 14.70 22.26 -4.81
C TYR A 230 15.65 21.87 -5.93
N ILE A 231 16.12 22.86 -6.69
CA ILE A 231 17.22 22.67 -7.63
C ILE A 231 18.50 22.47 -6.80
N SER A 232 19.29 21.45 -7.09
CA SER A 232 20.57 21.22 -6.44
C SER A 232 21.58 22.30 -6.84
N ASN A 233 22.27 22.90 -5.87
CA ASN A 233 23.38 23.81 -6.14
C ASN A 233 24.63 23.01 -6.56
N GLU A 234 25.31 23.43 -7.62
CA GLU A 234 26.50 22.77 -8.18
C GLU A 234 27.83 23.37 -7.68
N GLY A 235 27.78 24.37 -6.80
CA GLY A 235 28.92 25.20 -6.43
C GLY A 235 28.98 26.50 -7.23
N ASP A 236 29.64 27.51 -6.68
CA ASP A 236 29.85 28.79 -7.34
C ASP A 236 31.27 29.34 -7.06
N THR A 237 31.58 30.54 -7.56
CA THR A 237 32.90 31.15 -7.40
C THR A 237 33.24 31.55 -5.97
N VAL A 238 32.24 31.68 -5.09
CA VAL A 238 32.41 32.07 -3.68
C VAL A 238 32.54 30.82 -2.80
N ASP A 239 31.70 29.81 -3.04
CA ASP A 239 31.74 28.53 -2.35
C ASP A 239 31.50 27.38 -3.34
N SER A 240 32.51 26.52 -3.50
CA SER A 240 32.48 25.36 -4.40
C SER A 240 31.66 24.17 -3.88
N GLN A 241 31.10 24.24 -2.67
CA GLN A 241 30.33 23.16 -2.05
C GLN A 241 29.07 22.80 -2.85
N ALA A 242 29.01 21.68 -3.56
CA ALA A 242 27.79 21.22 -4.22
C ALA A 242 26.82 20.51 -3.25
N SER A 243 25.55 20.35 -3.64
CA SER A 243 24.65 19.39 -2.99
C SER A 243 25.02 17.96 -3.40
N GLY A 244 24.79 16.98 -2.51
CA GLY A 244 25.06 15.57 -2.79
C GLY A 244 24.45 14.66 -1.73
N ALA A 245 24.94 13.42 -1.63
CA ALA A 245 24.40 12.42 -0.69
C ALA A 245 24.43 12.87 0.79
N TYR A 246 25.43 13.67 1.18
CA TYR A 246 25.58 14.17 2.54
C TYR A 246 24.96 15.56 2.76
N ILE A 247 25.07 16.43 1.76
CA ILE A 247 24.85 17.86 1.91
C ILE A 247 23.65 18.28 1.08
N PHE A 248 22.65 18.86 1.74
CA PHE A 248 21.57 19.57 1.09
C PHE A 248 21.92 21.04 0.93
N ARG A 249 22.30 21.44 -0.30
CA ARG A 249 22.55 22.85 -0.68
C ARG A 249 21.62 23.20 -1.85
N PRO A 250 20.46 23.84 -1.61
CA PRO A 250 19.58 24.26 -2.69
C PRO A 250 20.17 25.45 -3.48
N ASN A 251 19.84 25.53 -4.76
CA ASN A 251 20.12 26.67 -5.61
C ASN A 251 19.06 27.76 -5.37
N GLY A 252 19.32 28.63 -4.40
CA GLY A 252 18.37 29.62 -3.90
C GLY A 252 17.54 29.11 -2.71
N THR A 253 16.60 29.94 -2.25
CA THR A 253 15.81 29.67 -1.04
C THR A 253 14.37 29.23 -1.34
N THR A 254 13.90 29.40 -2.58
CA THR A 254 12.52 29.10 -2.98
C THR A 254 12.45 27.80 -3.78
N PRO A 255 11.65 26.81 -3.35
CA PRO A 255 11.45 25.59 -4.11
C PRO A 255 10.50 25.80 -5.31
N THR A 256 10.61 24.94 -6.30
CA THR A 256 9.76 24.92 -7.49
C THR A 256 8.52 24.07 -7.23
N ILE A 257 7.34 24.64 -7.48
CA ILE A 257 6.06 23.91 -7.37
C ILE A 257 5.94 22.91 -8.53
N VAL A 258 5.57 21.67 -8.21
CA VAL A 258 5.40 20.61 -9.23
C VAL A 258 4.16 20.88 -10.08
N SER A 259 3.02 21.14 -9.45
CA SER A 259 1.79 21.55 -10.13
C SER A 259 0.84 22.29 -9.18
N SER A 260 0.12 23.27 -9.72
CA SER A 260 -0.99 23.96 -9.05
C SER A 260 -2.36 23.42 -9.46
N SER A 261 -2.44 22.62 -10.52
CA SER A 261 -3.68 22.04 -11.06
C SER A 261 -3.49 20.53 -11.25
N VAL A 262 -4.17 19.75 -10.42
CA VAL A 262 -3.93 18.32 -10.25
C VAL A 262 -5.18 17.54 -10.64
N PRO A 263 -5.18 16.76 -11.74
CA PRO A 263 -6.31 15.91 -12.08
C PRO A 263 -6.66 14.94 -10.95
N LEU A 264 -7.95 14.87 -10.62
CA LEU A 264 -8.50 13.99 -9.60
C LEU A 264 -9.25 12.81 -10.22
N LYS A 265 -9.05 11.63 -9.65
CA LYS A 265 -9.95 10.50 -9.77
C LYS A 265 -10.37 10.07 -8.37
N VAL A 266 -11.68 10.01 -8.12
CA VAL A 266 -12.22 9.65 -6.82
C VAL A 266 -12.91 8.30 -6.90
N ILE A 267 -12.52 7.42 -5.99
CA ILE A 267 -13.09 6.10 -5.80
C ILE A 267 -13.82 6.11 -4.45
N ARG A 268 -15.10 5.76 -4.44
CA ARG A 268 -15.87 5.65 -3.20
C ARG A 268 -16.30 4.23 -2.91
N GLY A 269 -16.29 3.86 -1.65
CA GLY A 269 -16.82 2.58 -1.20
C GLY A 269 -17.04 2.48 0.30
N PRO A 270 -17.65 1.38 0.77
CA PRO A 270 -18.09 1.25 2.16
C PRO A 270 -16.93 1.13 3.16
N LEU A 271 -15.76 0.66 2.72
CA LEU A 271 -14.58 0.43 3.56
C LEU A 271 -13.47 1.45 3.33
N VAL A 272 -13.31 1.96 2.11
CA VAL A 272 -12.28 2.94 1.78
C VAL A 272 -12.76 3.88 0.67
N ASP A 273 -12.51 5.17 0.88
CA ASP A 273 -12.52 6.18 -0.19
C ASP A 273 -11.08 6.49 -0.59
N GLU A 274 -10.81 6.60 -1.88
CA GLU A 274 -9.49 6.96 -2.42
C GLU A 274 -9.57 8.18 -3.33
N VAL A 275 -8.61 9.10 -3.19
CA VAL A 275 -8.40 10.25 -4.08
C VAL A 275 -7.06 10.10 -4.75
N HIS A 276 -7.10 9.88 -6.06
CA HIS A 276 -5.95 9.65 -6.93
C HIS A 276 -5.57 10.97 -7.59
N GLN A 277 -4.32 11.39 -7.43
CA GLN A 277 -3.81 12.72 -7.79
C GLN A 277 -2.56 12.59 -8.67
N GLN A 278 -2.64 13.09 -9.91
CA GLN A 278 -1.49 13.13 -10.82
C GLN A 278 -0.86 14.53 -10.83
N PHE A 279 0.17 14.75 -10.01
CA PHE A 279 0.82 16.07 -9.94
C PHE A 279 1.69 16.35 -11.18
N SER A 280 2.38 15.34 -11.70
CA SER A 280 3.18 15.43 -12.93
C SER A 280 3.32 14.04 -13.57
N SER A 281 4.08 13.90 -14.66
CA SER A 281 4.39 12.58 -15.23
C SER A 281 5.19 11.67 -14.27
N TRP A 282 5.89 12.28 -13.31
CA TRP A 282 6.79 11.62 -12.38
C TRP A 282 6.33 11.65 -10.91
N ILE A 283 5.34 12.45 -10.54
CA ILE A 283 4.73 12.43 -9.19
C ILE A 283 3.26 12.05 -9.28
N TYR A 284 2.91 11.00 -8.55
CA TYR A 284 1.56 10.52 -8.34
C TYR A 284 1.32 10.28 -6.84
N GLN A 285 0.10 10.54 -6.38
CA GLN A 285 -0.29 10.33 -4.99
C GLN A 285 -1.68 9.71 -4.90
N VAL A 286 -1.89 8.85 -3.91
CA VAL A 286 -3.20 8.35 -3.51
C VAL A 286 -3.43 8.68 -2.04
N ALA A 287 -4.46 9.47 -1.75
CA ALA A 287 -4.95 9.66 -0.39
C ALA A 287 -6.08 8.65 -0.12
N ARG A 288 -5.93 7.81 0.91
CA ARG A 288 -6.90 6.79 1.30
C ARG A 288 -7.49 7.12 2.67
N LEU A 289 -8.81 7.09 2.76
CA LEU A 289 -9.55 7.20 4.01
C LEU A 289 -10.31 5.91 4.25
N TYR A 290 -9.83 5.13 5.20
CA TYR A 290 -10.48 3.89 5.61
C TYR A 290 -11.57 4.14 6.64
N LYS A 291 -12.63 3.34 6.58
CA LYS A 291 -13.77 3.38 7.50
C LYS A 291 -13.28 3.25 8.95
N ASN A 292 -13.83 4.07 9.83
CA ASN A 292 -13.49 4.09 11.25
C ASN A 292 -12.01 4.38 11.56
N ARG A 293 -11.25 5.00 10.62
CA ARG A 293 -9.91 5.52 10.89
C ARG A 293 -9.93 7.01 11.16
N GLU A 294 -9.06 7.44 12.07
CA GLU A 294 -8.88 8.84 12.45
C GLU A 294 -7.68 9.50 11.76
N HIS A 295 -7.13 8.85 10.73
CA HIS A 295 -6.05 9.35 9.89
C HIS A 295 -6.33 9.04 8.41
N ALA A 296 -5.66 9.78 7.53
CA ALA A 296 -5.59 9.46 6.12
C ALA A 296 -4.22 8.85 5.80
N GLU A 297 -4.20 7.83 4.95
CA GLU A 297 -2.96 7.28 4.40
C GLU A 297 -2.64 7.99 3.08
N VAL A 298 -1.45 8.55 2.97
CA VAL A 298 -1.01 9.28 1.77
C VAL A 298 0.17 8.54 1.15
N GLU A 299 -0.11 7.77 0.11
CA GLU A 299 0.89 7.01 -0.64
C GLU A 299 1.40 7.85 -1.81
N TYR A 300 2.71 8.00 -1.92
CA TYR A 300 3.35 8.72 -3.02
C TYR A 300 4.15 7.78 -3.91
N THR A 301 4.22 8.13 -5.20
CA THR A 301 5.09 7.51 -6.20
C THR A 301 5.86 8.64 -6.89
N GLU A 302 7.18 8.66 -6.70
CA GLU A 302 8.10 9.57 -7.40
C GLU A 302 9.00 8.76 -8.35
N ARG A 303 8.99 9.09 -9.65
CA ARG A 303 9.77 8.40 -10.70
C ARG A 303 10.67 9.40 -11.42
N ARG A 304 11.93 9.49 -11.02
CA ARG A 304 12.94 10.28 -11.75
C ARG A 304 13.56 9.48 -12.89
#